data_AF-C7UDU4-F1
#
_entry.id   AF-C7UDU4-F1
#
_cell.length_a   1.000
_cell.length_b   1.000
_cell.length_c   1.000
_cell.angle_alpha   90.00
_cell.angle_beta   90.00
_cell.angle_gamma   90.00
#
_symmetry.space_group_name_H-M   'P 1'
#
loop_
_entity.id
_entity.type
_entity.pdbx_description
1 polymer ?
#
loop_
_entity_poly.entity_id
_entity_poly.type
_entity_poly.pdbx_seq_one_letter_code
_entity_poly.pdbx_strand_id
1 'polypeptide(L)'
;MRVNFSLLEEPIEIEKATFLTIKDVQSFAHLVKLIYQYDGENELKLFDAQQKGLKPTELFVVTDILGYDVNSAATLKLIYGDLEAQLNDKPEVKSMIEKLTGTISQLIGYELLEHEMDLEEDGIIVQELFKALGIKIETTSDTIFEKVMEITQVHRYLSKKKLLIFINACTYLTEDEVQQVVEYISLNNVDVLFLEQRVVQNRFQYILDENFYLSYEKA
;
A
#
# COMPACT_ATOMS: atom_id res chain seq x y z
N MET A 1 3.42 1.04 -15.65
CA MET A 1 4.29 -0.16 -15.49
C MET A 1 3.98 -1.18 -16.60
N ARG A 2 4.77 -2.24 -16.83
CA ARG A 2 4.44 -3.33 -17.77
C ARG A 2 4.67 -4.71 -17.14
N VAL A 3 3.84 -5.67 -17.53
CA VAL A 3 3.93 -7.08 -17.11
C VAL A 3 4.03 -7.99 -18.33
N ASN A 4 4.95 -8.96 -18.28
CA ASN A 4 5.10 -9.99 -19.29
C ASN A 4 5.41 -11.35 -18.64
N PHE A 5 4.92 -12.44 -19.23
CA PHE A 5 5.18 -13.82 -18.82
C PHE A 5 5.00 -14.76 -20.02
N SER A 6 5.37 -16.04 -19.93
CA SER A 6 5.55 -16.88 -21.12
C SER A 6 4.30 -17.10 -21.99
N LEU A 7 3.10 -16.89 -21.43
CA LEU A 7 1.84 -17.07 -22.14
C LEU A 7 1.39 -15.79 -22.88
N LEU A 8 2.04 -14.66 -22.67
CA LEU A 8 1.74 -13.42 -23.38
C LEU A 8 2.66 -13.26 -24.57
N GLU A 9 2.09 -12.97 -25.75
CA GLU A 9 2.86 -12.61 -26.94
C GLU A 9 3.50 -11.22 -26.79
N GLU A 10 2.75 -10.28 -26.18
CA GLU A 10 3.18 -8.91 -25.94
C GLU A 10 2.98 -8.52 -24.46
N PRO A 11 3.84 -7.64 -23.90
CA PRO A 11 3.66 -7.14 -22.54
C PRO A 11 2.36 -6.36 -22.37
N ILE A 12 1.66 -6.60 -21.27
CA ILE A 12 0.49 -5.81 -20.86
C ILE A 12 0.96 -4.52 -20.18
N GLU A 13 0.40 -3.39 -20.59
CA GLU A 13 0.60 -2.11 -19.92
C GLU A 13 -0.32 -1.99 -18.71
N ILE A 14 0.29 -1.71 -17.56
CA ILE A 14 -0.38 -1.42 -16.30
C ILE A 14 -0.40 0.10 -16.17
N GLU A 15 -1.60 0.67 -16.32
CA GLU A 15 -1.86 2.08 -16.07
C GLU A 15 -2.93 2.19 -14.99
N LYS A 16 -2.60 2.82 -13.86
CA LYS A 16 -3.56 3.02 -12.76
C LYS A 16 -4.15 1.68 -12.32
N ALA A 17 -5.48 1.53 -12.32
CA ALA A 17 -6.17 0.27 -12.02
C ALA A 17 -6.29 -0.57 -13.29
N THR A 18 -5.46 -1.60 -13.40
CA THR A 18 -5.48 -2.56 -14.51
C THR A 18 -6.01 -3.90 -14.03
N PHE A 19 -6.92 -4.50 -14.80
CA PHE A 19 -7.51 -5.80 -14.50
C PHE A 19 -6.98 -6.84 -15.49
N LEU A 20 -6.44 -7.93 -14.96
CA LEU A 20 -6.02 -9.10 -15.72
C LEU A 20 -6.78 -10.32 -15.22
N THR A 21 -7.67 -10.84 -16.06
CA THR A 21 -8.41 -12.07 -15.80
C THR A 21 -7.75 -13.24 -16.50
N ILE A 22 -7.45 -14.31 -15.76
CA ILE A 22 -6.95 -15.57 -16.34
C ILE A 22 -7.99 -16.65 -16.07
N LYS A 23 -8.63 -17.15 -17.14
CA LYS A 23 -9.71 -18.14 -17.03
C LYS A 23 -9.19 -19.53 -16.66
N ASP A 24 -8.06 -19.95 -17.22
CA ASP A 24 -7.46 -21.24 -16.89
C ASP A 24 -6.89 -21.26 -15.48
N VAL A 25 -7.34 -22.23 -14.67
CA VAL A 25 -7.00 -22.34 -13.25
C VAL A 25 -5.51 -22.64 -13.05
N GLN A 26 -4.91 -23.48 -13.90
CA GLN A 26 -3.50 -23.86 -13.77
C GLN A 26 -2.58 -22.66 -14.07
N SER A 27 -2.91 -21.91 -15.11
CA SER A 27 -2.20 -20.71 -15.53
C SER A 27 -2.34 -19.59 -14.51
N PHE A 28 -3.54 -19.38 -13.96
CA PHE A 28 -3.75 -18.43 -12.86
C PHE A 28 -2.88 -18.80 -11.66
N ALA A 29 -2.94 -20.06 -11.19
CA ALA A 29 -2.16 -20.53 -10.05
C ALA A 29 -0.64 -20.44 -10.29
N HIS A 30 -0.18 -20.74 -11.51
CA HIS A 30 1.22 -20.59 -11.91
C HIS A 30 1.67 -19.14 -11.86
N LEU A 31 0.88 -18.20 -12.41
CA LEU A 31 1.22 -16.78 -12.35
C LEU A 31 1.25 -16.26 -10.91
N VAL A 32 0.27 -16.62 -10.08
CA VAL A 32 0.28 -16.27 -8.64
C VAL A 32 1.56 -16.77 -7.98
N LYS A 33 1.97 -18.02 -8.26
CA LYS A 33 3.24 -18.56 -7.75
C LYS A 33 4.44 -17.74 -8.22
N LEU A 34 4.51 -17.36 -9.51
CA LEU A 34 5.59 -16.54 -10.05
C LEU A 34 5.65 -15.14 -9.40
N ILE A 35 4.50 -14.54 -9.10
CA ILE A 35 4.39 -13.25 -8.40
C ILE A 35 4.99 -13.35 -6.99
N TYR A 36 4.63 -14.39 -6.23
CA TYR A 36 5.17 -14.59 -4.88
C TYR A 36 6.65 -15.00 -4.88
N GLN A 37 7.11 -15.66 -5.94
CA GLN A 37 8.51 -16.04 -6.16
C GLN A 37 9.30 -14.99 -6.96
N TYR A 38 8.78 -13.77 -7.11
CA TYR A 38 9.40 -12.74 -7.92
C TYR A 38 10.74 -12.30 -7.33
N ASP A 39 11.80 -12.55 -8.08
CA ASP A 39 13.19 -12.18 -7.77
C ASP A 39 13.78 -11.19 -8.79
N GLY A 40 13.04 -10.87 -9.86
CA GLY A 40 13.48 -10.05 -10.99
C GLY A 40 14.13 -10.84 -12.13
N GLU A 41 14.43 -12.12 -11.92
CA GLU A 41 15.12 -12.99 -12.89
C GLU A 41 14.24 -14.14 -13.39
N ASN A 42 13.17 -14.47 -12.66
CA ASN A 42 12.23 -15.53 -13.02
C ASN A 42 11.43 -15.25 -14.31
N GLU A 43 10.52 -16.16 -14.65
CA GLU A 43 9.69 -16.12 -15.87
C GLU A 43 8.81 -14.86 -15.97
N LEU A 44 8.37 -14.32 -14.83
CA LEU A 44 7.58 -13.09 -14.75
C LEU A 44 8.51 -11.88 -14.87
N LYS A 45 8.27 -11.04 -15.87
CA LYS A 45 8.98 -9.76 -16.07
C LYS A 45 8.06 -8.60 -15.73
N LEU A 46 8.48 -7.78 -14.77
CA LEU A 46 7.86 -6.51 -14.42
C LEU A 46 8.87 -5.40 -14.72
N PHE A 47 8.50 -4.40 -15.52
CA PHE A 47 9.43 -3.36 -15.94
C PHE A 47 8.73 -2.03 -16.26
N ASP A 48 9.48 -0.93 -16.11
CA ASP A 48 8.97 0.41 -16.43
C ASP A 48 9.05 0.73 -17.93
N ALA A 49 8.57 1.93 -18.30
CA ALA A 49 8.59 2.41 -19.68
C ALA A 49 10.02 2.50 -20.27
N GLN A 50 11.05 2.57 -19.41
CA GLN A 50 12.46 2.60 -19.78
C GLN A 50 13.08 1.20 -19.84
N GLN A 51 12.27 0.13 -19.81
CA GLN A 51 12.72 -1.27 -19.83
C GLN A 51 13.55 -1.68 -18.61
N LYS A 52 13.45 -0.93 -17.51
CA LYS A 52 14.14 -1.27 -16.27
C LYS A 52 13.27 -2.21 -15.45
N GLY A 53 13.83 -3.38 -15.12
CA GLY A 53 13.18 -4.36 -14.26
C GLY A 53 12.84 -3.79 -12.88
N LEU A 54 11.65 -4.14 -12.40
CA LEU A 54 11.17 -3.83 -11.06
C LEU A 54 11.93 -4.69 -10.04
N LYS A 55 12.45 -4.09 -8.97
CA LYS A 55 13.11 -4.87 -7.90
C LYS A 55 12.05 -5.57 -7.03
N PRO A 56 12.34 -6.74 -6.44
CA PRO A 56 11.42 -7.42 -5.53
C PRO A 56 10.94 -6.52 -4.38
N THR A 57 11.80 -5.66 -3.85
CA THR A 57 11.45 -4.71 -2.78
C THR A 57 10.45 -3.64 -3.22
N GLU A 58 10.33 -3.38 -4.52
CA GLU A 58 9.41 -2.39 -5.12
C GLU A 58 8.03 -3.00 -5.44
N LEU A 59 7.90 -4.33 -5.40
CA LEU A 59 6.64 -5.04 -5.58
C LEU A 59 5.87 -5.15 -4.25
N PHE A 60 4.56 -4.98 -4.29
CA PHE A 60 3.66 -5.12 -3.15
C PHE A 60 2.52 -6.07 -3.57
N VAL A 61 2.44 -7.25 -2.95
CA VAL A 61 1.44 -8.27 -3.28
C VAL A 61 0.51 -8.49 -2.10
N VAL A 62 -0.79 -8.52 -2.34
CA VAL A 62 -1.83 -8.79 -1.35
C VAL A 62 -2.79 -9.84 -1.87
N THR A 63 -2.88 -10.96 -1.15
CA THR A 63 -3.91 -12.00 -1.36
C THR A 63 -4.89 -12.01 -0.19
N ASP A 64 -4.38 -12.03 1.04
CA ASP A 64 -5.20 -11.89 2.24
C ASP A 64 -5.39 -10.41 2.58
N ILE A 65 -6.55 -9.86 2.20
CA ILE A 65 -6.90 -8.45 2.40
C ILE A 65 -7.00 -8.14 3.91
N LEU A 66 -7.74 -8.94 4.67
CA LEU A 66 -7.98 -8.68 6.09
C LEU A 66 -6.73 -8.97 6.94
N GLY A 67 -5.94 -9.98 6.54
CA GLY A 67 -4.70 -10.34 7.23
C GLY A 67 -3.52 -9.41 6.95
N TYR A 68 -3.65 -8.44 6.02
CA TYR A 68 -2.56 -7.52 5.72
C TYR A 68 -2.36 -6.47 6.83
N ASP A 69 -1.15 -6.42 7.39
CA ASP A 69 -0.77 -5.43 8.39
C ASP A 69 -0.46 -4.06 7.77
N VAL A 70 -1.50 -3.23 7.65
CA VAL A 70 -1.37 -1.81 7.27
C VAL A 70 -0.58 -0.99 8.30
N ASN A 71 -0.48 -1.46 9.55
CA ASN A 71 0.19 -0.78 10.66
C ASN A 71 1.65 -1.24 10.86
N SER A 72 2.29 -1.74 9.80
CA SER A 72 3.71 -2.09 9.85
C SER A 72 4.57 -0.91 10.35
N ALA A 73 5.69 -1.21 11.00
CA ALA A 73 6.60 -0.17 11.51
C ALA A 73 7.08 0.82 10.41
N ALA A 74 7.20 0.33 9.17
CA ALA A 74 7.56 1.16 8.02
C ALA A 74 6.42 2.14 7.65
N THR A 75 5.18 1.67 7.65
CA THR A 75 4.00 2.50 7.39
C THR A 75 3.82 3.55 8.50
N LEU A 76 3.85 3.13 9.77
CA LEU A 76 3.68 4.04 10.91
C LEU A 76 4.75 5.14 10.92
N LYS A 77 6.00 4.82 10.58
CA LYS A 77 7.06 5.82 10.46
C LYS A 77 6.75 6.89 9.42
N LEU A 78 6.16 6.51 8.28
CA LEU A 78 5.76 7.47 7.25
C LEU A 78 4.57 8.33 7.70
N ILE A 79 3.58 7.72 8.36
CA ILE A 79 2.44 8.44 8.94
C ILE A 79 2.92 9.48 9.96
N TYR A 80 3.84 9.12 10.86
CA TYR A 80 4.38 10.06 11.84
C TYR A 80 5.17 11.19 11.19
N GLY A 81 5.93 10.92 10.13
CA GLY A 81 6.62 11.95 9.35
C GLY A 81 5.66 12.90 8.65
N ASP A 82 4.57 12.38 8.09
CA ASP A 82 3.53 13.20 7.44
C ASP A 82 2.79 14.10 8.44
N LEU A 83 2.38 13.54 9.58
CA LEU A 83 1.75 14.31 10.67
C LEU A 83 2.66 15.41 11.21
N GLU A 84 3.97 15.14 11.33
CA GLU A 84 4.94 16.15 11.72
C GLU A 84 5.07 17.26 10.67
N ALA A 85 5.07 16.90 9.37
CA ALA A 85 5.07 17.89 8.28
C ALA A 85 3.79 18.77 8.32
N GLN A 86 2.62 18.18 8.54
CA GLN A 86 1.36 18.92 8.71
C GLN A 86 1.39 19.90 9.89
N LEU A 87 2.08 19.56 10.98
CA LEU A 87 2.29 20.48 12.10
C LEU A 87 3.26 21.60 11.75
N ASN A 88 4.30 21.33 10.94
CA ASN A 88 5.22 22.36 10.47
C ASN A 88 4.54 23.42 9.60
N ASP A 89 3.50 23.04 8.86
CA ASP A 89 2.65 23.97 8.08
C ASP A 89 1.73 24.83 8.97
N LYS A 90 1.61 24.51 10.27
CA LYS A 90 0.79 25.21 11.27
C LYS A 90 1.66 25.67 12.44
N PRO A 91 2.53 26.69 12.24
CA PRO A 91 3.53 27.10 13.23
C PRO A 91 2.92 27.49 14.59
N GLU A 92 1.72 28.07 14.61
CA GLU A 92 1.01 28.39 15.86
C GLU A 92 0.68 27.13 16.68
N VAL A 93 0.19 26.07 16.03
CA VAL A 93 -0.13 24.79 16.68
C VAL A 93 1.14 24.10 17.16
N LYS A 94 2.18 24.10 16.32
CA LYS A 94 3.49 23.55 16.70
C LYS A 94 4.07 24.26 17.92
N SER A 95 4.02 25.59 17.95
CA SER A 95 4.49 26.39 19.10
C SER A 95 3.69 26.09 20.37
N MET A 96 2.37 25.86 20.27
CA MET A 96 1.57 25.44 21.42
C MET A 96 2.01 24.06 21.96
N ILE A 97 2.27 23.10 21.07
CA ILE A 97 2.78 21.77 21.46
C ILE A 97 4.16 21.89 22.13
N GLU A 98 5.07 22.68 21.56
CA GLU A 98 6.40 22.94 22.13
C GLU A 98 6.32 23.61 23.51
N LYS A 99 5.38 24.53 23.72
CA LYS A 99 5.15 25.15 25.03
C LYS A 99 4.62 24.16 26.06
N LEU A 100 3.69 23.29 25.66
CA LEU A 100 3.11 22.27 26.55
C LEU A 100 4.16 21.22 26.91
N THR A 101 4.92 20.72 25.93
CA THR A 101 6.02 19.78 26.16
C THR A 101 7.10 20.40 27.03
N GLY A 102 7.48 21.66 26.82
CA GLY A 102 8.40 22.37 27.70
C GLY A 102 7.88 22.48 29.14
N THR A 103 6.57 22.66 29.33
CA THR A 103 5.95 22.66 30.67
C THR A 103 6.03 21.26 31.31
N ILE A 104 5.78 20.21 30.53
CA ILE A 104 5.88 18.81 31.00
C ILE A 104 7.32 18.49 31.40
N SER A 105 8.31 18.81 30.57
CA SER A 105 9.73 18.60 30.87
C SER A 105 10.15 19.35 32.14
N GLN A 106 9.69 20.59 32.35
CA GLN A 106 9.96 21.31 33.60
C GLN A 106 9.41 20.59 34.83
N LEU A 107 8.17 20.09 34.77
CA LEU A 107 7.56 19.37 35.88
C LEU A 107 8.29 18.06 36.18
N ILE A 108 8.67 17.29 35.15
CA ILE A 108 9.47 16.06 35.30
C ILE A 108 10.86 16.40 35.85
N GLY A 109 11.50 17.45 35.34
CA GLY A 109 12.81 17.91 35.79
C GLY A 109 12.86 18.25 37.28
N TYR A 110 11.78 18.79 37.87
CA TYR A 110 11.71 18.96 39.32
C TYR A 110 11.75 17.64 40.08
N GLU A 111 11.03 16.62 39.62
CA GLU A 111 11.04 15.28 40.23
C GLU A 111 12.40 14.59 40.06
N LEU A 112 13.08 14.80 38.92
CA LEU A 112 14.43 14.26 38.69
C LEU A 112 15.46 14.84 39.68
N LEU A 113 15.35 16.12 40.03
CA LEU A 113 16.24 16.77 41.02
C LEU A 113 16.06 16.22 42.44
N GLU A 114 14.88 15.71 42.78
CA GLU A 114 14.60 15.09 44.07
C GLU A 114 15.10 13.64 44.16
N HIS A 115 15.50 13.04 43.03
CA HIS A 115 15.96 11.67 42.96
C HIS A 115 17.40 11.51 43.47
N GLU A 116 17.72 10.38 44.12
CA GLU A 116 19.06 10.15 44.70
C GLU A 116 20.17 9.95 43.65
N MET A 117 19.79 9.58 42.43
CA MET A 117 20.72 9.35 41.32
C MET A 117 20.84 10.60 40.45
N ASP A 118 22.01 10.78 39.85
CA ASP A 118 22.27 11.80 38.83
C ASP A 118 21.64 11.35 37.50
N LEU A 119 20.47 11.92 37.17
CA LEU A 119 19.67 11.56 36.00
C LEU A 119 19.74 12.66 34.94
N GLU A 120 19.83 12.25 33.67
CA GLU A 120 19.77 13.13 32.50
C GLU A 120 18.48 12.87 31.71
N GLU A 121 17.92 13.91 31.11
CA GLU A 121 16.77 13.83 30.21
C GLU A 121 17.11 14.35 28.81
N ASP A 122 16.58 13.68 27.79
CA ASP A 122 16.51 14.23 26.43
C ASP A 122 15.19 15.02 26.26
N GLY A 123 15.19 16.00 25.35
CA GLY A 123 13.98 16.75 25.02
C GLY A 123 12.92 15.89 24.33
N ILE A 124 11.64 16.20 24.55
CA ILE A 124 10.52 15.46 23.94
C ILE A 124 10.36 15.88 22.47
N ILE A 125 10.52 14.93 21.53
CA ILE A 125 10.25 15.19 20.11
C ILE A 125 8.81 14.85 19.73
N VAL A 126 8.25 15.56 18.75
CA VAL A 126 6.84 15.42 18.35
C VAL A 126 6.50 14.00 17.87
N GLN A 127 7.42 13.32 17.17
CA GLN A 127 7.21 11.94 16.74
C GLN A 127 7.11 10.94 17.92
N GLU A 128 7.79 11.21 19.04
CA GLU A 128 7.66 10.39 20.25
C GLU A 128 6.30 10.55 20.89
N LEU A 129 5.73 11.76 20.86
CA LEU A 129 4.36 12.00 21.30
C LEU A 129 3.36 11.17 20.47
N PHE A 130 3.52 11.14 19.14
CA PHE A 130 2.64 10.34 18.28
C PHE A 130 2.68 8.85 18.61
N LYS A 131 3.89 8.32 18.86
CA LYS A 131 4.09 6.94 19.30
C LYS A 131 3.46 6.68 20.66
N ALA A 132 3.68 7.58 21.63
CA ALA A 132 3.14 7.47 22.98
C ALA A 132 1.60 7.52 23.00
N LEU A 133 1.00 8.30 22.09
CA LEU A 133 -0.45 8.35 21.89
C LEU A 133 -1.02 7.11 21.18
N GLY A 134 -0.17 6.22 20.66
CA GLY A 134 -0.59 5.01 19.96
C GLY A 134 -1.25 5.28 18.62
N ILE A 135 -0.89 6.38 17.95
CA ILE A 135 -1.47 6.74 16.64
C ILE A 135 -1.17 5.64 15.63
N LYS A 136 -2.24 5.11 15.02
CA LYS A 136 -2.21 4.05 14.01
C LYS A 136 -3.51 4.08 13.18
N ILE A 137 -3.53 3.37 12.07
CA ILE A 137 -4.74 3.15 11.26
C ILE A 137 -5.69 2.27 12.09
N GLU A 138 -6.97 2.67 12.19
CA GLU A 138 -8.01 1.87 12.83
C GLU A 138 -8.40 0.75 11.89
N THR A 139 -8.37 -0.51 12.35
CA THR A 139 -8.59 -1.66 11.46
C THR A 139 -9.53 -2.73 12.03
N THR A 140 -10.13 -2.49 13.19
CA THR A 140 -10.90 -3.49 13.93
C THR A 140 -12.30 -3.62 13.36
N SER A 141 -12.82 -2.52 12.80
CA SER A 141 -14.18 -2.45 12.27
C SER A 141 -14.27 -2.54 10.74
N ASP A 142 -13.13 -2.74 10.06
CA ASP A 142 -13.04 -2.71 8.61
C ASP A 142 -13.90 -3.77 7.92
N THR A 143 -14.69 -3.30 6.96
CA THR A 143 -15.14 -4.12 5.83
C THR A 143 -13.96 -4.45 4.90
N ILE A 144 -14.12 -5.48 4.05
CA ILE A 144 -13.10 -5.80 3.04
C ILE A 144 -12.86 -4.61 2.09
N PHE A 145 -13.91 -3.87 1.74
CA PHE A 145 -13.81 -2.66 0.92
C PHE A 145 -12.95 -1.57 1.58
N GLU A 146 -13.24 -1.22 2.85
CA GLU A 146 -12.43 -0.27 3.61
C GLU A 146 -10.99 -0.75 3.67
N LYS A 147 -10.77 -2.06 3.88
CA LYS A 147 -9.43 -2.62 3.93
C LYS A 147 -8.66 -2.49 2.61
N VAL A 148 -9.30 -2.73 1.47
CA VAL A 148 -8.70 -2.53 0.14
C VAL A 148 -8.31 -1.06 -0.05
N MET A 149 -9.16 -0.14 0.38
CA MET A 149 -8.90 1.30 0.32
C MET A 149 -7.69 1.69 1.17
N GLU A 150 -7.60 1.19 2.41
CA GLU A 150 -6.46 1.42 3.30
C GLU A 150 -5.16 0.85 2.73
N ILE A 151 -5.17 -0.38 2.20
CA ILE A 151 -3.98 -0.98 1.58
C ILE A 151 -3.51 -0.12 0.39
N THR A 152 -4.44 0.38 -0.41
CA THR A 152 -4.14 1.27 -1.53
C THR A 152 -3.56 2.61 -1.05
N GLN A 153 -4.09 3.17 0.06
CA GLN A 153 -3.54 4.36 0.72
C GLN A 153 -2.11 4.11 1.23
N VAL A 154 -1.88 2.99 1.91
CA VAL A 154 -0.54 2.60 2.41
C VAL A 154 0.43 2.43 1.25
N HIS A 155 0.02 1.80 0.16
CA HIS A 155 0.84 1.69 -1.05
C HIS A 155 1.27 3.06 -1.57
N ARG A 156 0.34 4.03 -1.65
CA ARG A 156 0.64 5.42 -2.04
C ARG A 156 1.68 6.06 -1.12
N TYR A 157 1.58 5.86 0.20
CA TYR A 157 2.55 6.39 1.16
C TYR A 157 3.94 5.76 1.02
N LEU A 158 4.00 4.45 0.75
CA LEU A 158 5.25 3.71 0.58
C LEU A 158 5.91 4.02 -0.76
N SER A 159 6.56 5.19 -0.89
CA SER A 159 7.19 5.67 -2.14
C SER A 159 8.21 4.73 -2.80
N LYS A 160 8.72 3.73 -2.08
CA LYS A 160 9.59 2.68 -2.61
C LYS A 160 8.83 1.57 -3.34
N LYS A 161 7.55 1.38 -3.04
CA LYS A 161 6.67 0.43 -3.73
C LYS A 161 6.16 1.11 -4.99
N LYS A 162 6.28 0.44 -6.13
CA LYS A 162 5.87 0.99 -7.44
C LYS A 162 4.69 0.26 -8.06
N LEU A 163 4.43 -0.97 -7.64
CA LEU A 163 3.32 -1.76 -8.14
C LEU A 163 2.67 -2.50 -6.97
N LEU A 164 1.36 -2.29 -6.80
CA LEU A 164 0.51 -3.11 -5.95
C LEU A 164 -0.21 -4.15 -6.81
N ILE A 165 -0.19 -5.40 -6.39
CA ILE A 165 -0.94 -6.49 -7.00
C ILE A 165 -1.93 -7.03 -5.97
N PHE A 166 -3.22 -6.93 -6.29
CA PHE A 166 -4.26 -7.65 -5.58
C PHE A 166 -4.54 -8.97 -6.29
N ILE A 167 -4.56 -10.07 -5.53
CA ILE A 167 -4.88 -11.39 -6.05
C ILE A 167 -6.32 -11.73 -5.66
N ASN A 168 -7.19 -11.87 -6.67
CA ASN A 168 -8.58 -12.28 -6.55
C ASN A 168 -9.40 -11.44 -5.55
N ALA A 169 -9.12 -10.15 -5.49
CA ALA A 169 -9.73 -9.23 -4.52
C ALA A 169 -11.13 -8.79 -4.95
N CYS A 170 -11.39 -8.66 -6.25
CA CYS A 170 -12.67 -8.19 -6.76
C CYS A 170 -13.81 -9.16 -6.47
N THR A 171 -13.52 -10.43 -6.17
CA THR A 171 -14.51 -11.42 -5.73
C THR A 171 -15.27 -10.98 -4.46
N TYR A 172 -14.66 -10.13 -3.63
CA TYR A 172 -15.26 -9.67 -2.36
C TYR A 172 -15.95 -8.30 -2.46
N LEU A 173 -15.89 -7.65 -3.62
CA LEU A 173 -16.34 -6.28 -3.80
C LEU A 173 -17.56 -6.25 -4.74
N THR A 174 -18.51 -5.38 -4.44
CA THR A 174 -19.59 -5.01 -5.36
C THR A 174 -19.04 -4.19 -6.53
N GLU A 175 -19.81 -4.10 -7.62
CA GLU A 175 -19.40 -3.29 -8.79
C GLU A 175 -19.16 -1.81 -8.44
N ASP A 176 -19.95 -1.28 -7.50
CA ASP A 176 -19.82 0.09 -6.98
C ASP A 176 -18.55 0.25 -6.13
N GLU A 177 -18.27 -0.69 -5.23
CA GLU A 177 -17.02 -0.68 -4.46
C GLU A 177 -15.79 -0.77 -5.37
N VAL A 178 -15.82 -1.62 -6.40
CA VAL A 178 -14.76 -1.66 -7.43
C VAL A 178 -14.63 -0.30 -8.13
N GLN A 179 -15.74 0.38 -8.43
CA GLN A 179 -15.70 1.72 -9.05
C GLN A 179 -14.98 2.71 -8.14
N GLN A 180 -15.34 2.74 -6.86
CA GLN A 180 -14.75 3.65 -5.88
C GLN A 180 -13.24 3.40 -5.71
N VAL A 181 -12.82 2.12 -5.67
CA VAL A 181 -11.40 1.76 -5.64
C VAL A 181 -10.66 2.24 -6.89
N VAL A 182 -11.22 2.04 -8.09
CA VAL A 182 -10.64 2.49 -9.36
C VAL A 182 -10.51 4.02 -9.43
N GLU A 183 -11.54 4.74 -8.98
CA GLU A 183 -11.53 6.20 -8.90
C GLU A 183 -10.44 6.69 -7.96
N TYR A 184 -10.35 6.08 -6.77
CA TYR A 184 -9.31 6.40 -5.81
C TYR A 184 -7.91 6.16 -6.39
N ILE A 185 -7.67 5.01 -7.00
CA ILE A 185 -6.40 4.68 -7.66
C ILE A 185 -6.05 5.71 -8.73
N SER A 186 -7.04 6.09 -9.54
CA SER A 186 -6.86 7.06 -10.63
C SER A 186 -6.54 8.46 -10.15
N LEU A 187 -7.20 8.93 -9.08
CA LEU A 187 -6.96 10.23 -8.46
C LEU A 187 -5.58 10.32 -7.81
N ASN A 188 -5.09 9.20 -7.28
CA ASN A 188 -3.83 9.14 -6.55
C ASN A 188 -2.63 8.73 -7.42
N ASN A 189 -2.86 8.43 -8.71
CA ASN A 189 -1.85 8.06 -9.69
C ASN A 189 -0.91 6.94 -9.21
N VAL A 190 -1.50 5.87 -8.68
CA VAL A 190 -0.80 4.65 -8.25
C VAL A 190 -1.05 3.52 -9.25
N ASP A 191 -0.03 2.71 -9.53
CA ASP A 191 -0.14 1.55 -10.42
C ASP A 191 -0.58 0.32 -9.62
N VAL A 192 -1.76 -0.21 -9.94
CA VAL A 192 -2.38 -1.36 -9.29
C VAL A 192 -2.83 -2.37 -10.33
N LEU A 193 -2.41 -3.62 -10.16
CA LEU A 193 -2.86 -4.76 -10.95
C LEU A 193 -3.83 -5.62 -10.11
N PHE A 194 -5.04 -5.83 -10.62
CA PHE A 194 -5.97 -6.83 -10.10
C PHE A 194 -5.82 -8.10 -10.93
N LEU A 195 -5.27 -9.15 -10.33
CA LEU A 195 -5.19 -10.46 -10.95
C LEU A 195 -6.39 -11.30 -10.50
N GLU A 196 -7.32 -11.56 -11.42
CA GLU A 196 -8.60 -12.18 -11.13
C GLU A 196 -8.75 -13.52 -11.86
N GLN A 197 -9.37 -14.51 -11.23
CA GLN A 197 -9.68 -15.78 -11.90
C GLN A 197 -10.98 -15.69 -12.73
N ARG A 198 -11.81 -14.69 -12.43
CA ARG A 198 -13.10 -14.47 -13.08
C ARG A 198 -13.17 -13.06 -13.62
N VAL A 199 -14.04 -12.89 -14.60
CA VAL A 199 -14.27 -11.60 -15.25
C VAL A 199 -14.92 -10.63 -14.27
N VAL A 200 -14.36 -9.43 -14.16
CA VAL A 200 -14.91 -8.34 -13.34
C VAL A 200 -15.95 -7.59 -14.16
N GLN A 201 -17.21 -7.62 -13.73
CA GLN A 201 -18.33 -7.02 -14.46
C GLN A 201 -18.18 -5.50 -14.61
N ASN A 202 -18.65 -4.97 -15.73
CA ASN A 202 -18.66 -3.56 -16.09
C ASN A 202 -17.26 -2.89 -16.13
N ARG A 203 -16.21 -3.66 -16.40
CA ARG A 203 -14.82 -3.18 -16.46
C ARG A 203 -14.14 -3.57 -17.76
N PHE A 204 -13.35 -2.62 -18.29
CA PHE A 204 -12.34 -2.94 -19.28
C PHE A 204 -11.22 -3.73 -18.61
N GLN A 205 -10.89 -4.89 -19.16
CA GLN A 205 -9.89 -5.78 -18.60
C GLN A 205 -9.21 -6.59 -19.69
N TYR A 206 -8.00 -7.03 -19.39
CA TYR A 206 -7.31 -8.05 -20.18
C TYR A 206 -7.85 -9.42 -19.79
N ILE A 207 -8.29 -10.21 -20.75
CA ILE A 207 -8.82 -11.55 -20.51
C ILE A 207 -7.96 -12.55 -21.27
N LEU A 208 -7.24 -13.40 -20.53
CA LEU A 208 -6.56 -14.56 -21.06
C LEU A 208 -7.53 -15.75 -20.98
N ASP A 209 -8.03 -16.19 -22.13
CA ASP A 209 -8.99 -17.28 -22.21
C ASP A 209 -8.33 -18.68 -22.06
N GLU A 210 -9.14 -19.73 -22.12
CA GLU A 210 -8.69 -21.12 -21.97
C GLU A 210 -7.80 -21.59 -23.14
N ASN A 211 -7.80 -20.88 -24.27
CA ASN A 211 -6.95 -21.14 -25.42
C ASN A 211 -5.69 -20.26 -25.43
N PHE A 212 -5.42 -19.54 -24.33
CA PHE A 212 -4.32 -18.57 -24.20
C PHE A 212 -4.41 -17.38 -25.15
N TYR A 213 -5.60 -17.09 -25.67
CA TYR A 213 -5.82 -15.87 -26.42
C TYR A 213 -6.08 -14.71 -25.46
N LEU A 214 -5.32 -13.63 -25.63
CA LEU A 214 -5.47 -12.40 -24.86
C LEU A 214 -6.39 -11.42 -25.59
N SER A 215 -7.51 -11.06 -24.98
CA SER A 215 -8.38 -9.97 -25.43
C SER A 215 -8.36 -8.79 -24.45
N TYR A 216 -8.67 -7.59 -24.95
CA TYR A 216 -8.95 -6.42 -24.11
C TYR A 216 -10.35 -5.92 -24.42
N GLU A 217 -11.29 -6.18 -23.50
CA GLU A 217 -12.69 -5.89 -23.70
C GLU A 217 -13.38 -5.48 -22.40
N LYS A 218 -14.56 -4.87 -22.54
CA LYS A 218 -15.45 -4.60 -21.41
C LYS A 218 -16.45 -5.74 -21.32
N ALA A 219 -16.47 -6.39 -20.16
CA ALA A 219 -17.40 -7.47 -19.85
C ALA A 219 -18.34 -7.09 -18.70
#